data_AF-A0A7V6R8C5-F1
#
_entry.id   AF-A0A7V6R8C5-F1
#
_cell.length_a   1.000
_cell.length_b   1.000
_cell.length_c   1.000
_cell.angle_alpha   90.00
_cell.angle_beta   90.00
_cell.angle_gamma   90.00
#
_symmetry.space_group_name_H-M   'P 1'
#
loop_
_entity.id
_entity.type
_entity.pdbx_description
1 polymer ?
#
loop_
_entity_poly.entity_id
_entity_poly.type
_entity_poly.pdbx_seq_one_letter_code
_entity_poly.pdbx_strand_id
1 'polypeptide(L)'
;MNKIGRNDPCPCGSGKKYKKCCIDKPILEIEEMVPRLNYENSMQHFGSFWTYDEVNQISTEEIINKLISLGIPFEKETFLEDIEKFCSAEELSDNWFTTFKVTAKGRDEDFPWIAAWILWERLAPSNKMCMEQMSDLVEKGYEYMEKNDSRSASDIWLDVWEAIKYRTKPGFKTLDYFDNMFTESFFITNFVQDLADELFNAGSENPAYYEKCIKYCKEFCSYFPEQSGTIIHNMRTTIAECYLYLKRVDEAKKELDSLIRDYPDNPWSYITYGDMYNNFVEGVPKDFKRAREFYEKALLFAKDEIDKQIIEDKLKDLN
;
A
#
# COMPACT_ATOMS: atom_id res chain seq x y z
N MET A 1 0.01 38.24 16.22
CA MET A 1 0.99 37.41 15.49
C MET A 1 0.34 37.01 14.17
N ASN A 2 1.03 37.23 13.04
CA ASN A 2 0.49 36.86 11.73
C ASN A 2 0.34 35.34 11.66
N LYS A 3 -0.77 34.87 11.08
CA LYS A 3 -0.94 33.45 10.75
C LYS A 3 0.19 33.03 9.81
N ILE A 4 0.89 31.96 10.14
CA ILE A 4 1.94 31.38 9.29
C ILE A 4 1.27 30.58 8.17
N GLY A 5 1.63 30.84 6.92
CA GLY A 5 1.13 30.10 5.76
C GLY A 5 1.76 28.71 5.65
N ARG A 6 1.05 27.77 5.02
CA ARG A 6 1.50 26.37 4.85
C ARG A 6 2.83 26.31 4.08
N ASN A 7 3.01 27.23 3.14
CA ASN A 7 4.20 27.35 2.29
C ASN A 7 5.29 28.31 2.82
N ASP A 8 5.05 29.00 3.94
CA ASP A 8 6.05 29.90 4.54
C ASP A 8 7.24 29.12 5.13
N PRO A 9 8.43 29.75 5.30
CA PRO A 9 9.54 29.15 6.04
C PRO A 9 9.12 28.74 7.46
N CYS A 10 9.48 27.53 7.86
CA CYS A 10 9.11 26.95 9.14
C CYS A 10 9.75 27.74 10.31
N PRO A 11 8.99 28.06 11.38
CA PRO A 11 9.45 28.95 12.44
C PRO A 11 10.45 28.26 13.39
N CYS A 12 10.63 26.93 13.30
CA CYS A 12 11.66 26.21 14.06
C CYS A 12 13.09 26.46 13.55
N GLY A 13 13.26 27.22 12.46
CA GLY A 13 14.57 27.55 11.90
C GLY A 13 15.18 26.47 11.02
N SER A 14 14.42 25.43 10.65
CA SER A 14 14.90 24.35 9.77
C SER A 14 15.19 24.79 8.33
N GLY A 15 14.69 25.96 7.91
CA GLY A 15 14.76 26.42 6.52
C GLY A 15 13.80 25.69 5.56
N LYS A 16 13.06 24.69 6.03
CA LYS A 16 12.01 24.00 5.26
C LYS A 16 10.71 24.82 5.22
N LYS A 17 9.81 24.54 4.27
CA LYS A 17 8.41 25.04 4.33
C LYS A 17 7.74 24.51 5.60
N TYR A 18 6.83 25.28 6.21
CA TYR A 18 6.14 24.89 7.45
C TYR A 18 5.46 23.52 7.31
N LYS A 19 4.83 23.25 6.17
CA LYS A 19 4.23 21.96 5.85
C LYS A 19 5.17 20.77 5.82
N LYS A 20 6.42 20.94 5.39
CA LYS A 20 7.40 19.85 5.28
C LYS A 20 8.23 19.71 6.55
N CYS A 21 7.72 20.20 7.69
CA CYS A 21 8.49 20.29 8.92
C CYS A 21 7.67 20.11 10.20
N CYS A 22 6.84 21.09 10.56
CA CYS A 22 6.21 21.13 11.87
C CYS A 22 4.68 21.06 11.82
N ILE A 23 4.07 21.04 10.63
CA ILE A 23 2.61 21.08 10.51
C ILE A 23 1.92 19.80 11.04
N ASP A 24 2.53 18.63 10.81
CA ASP A 24 1.96 17.32 11.17
C ASP A 24 2.67 16.66 12.38
N LYS A 25 3.55 17.39 13.06
CA LYS A 25 4.24 16.86 14.24
C LYS A 25 3.30 16.80 15.44
N PRO A 26 3.28 15.69 16.21
CA PRO A 26 2.42 15.57 17.39
C PRO A 26 2.72 16.70 18.39
N ILE A 27 1.64 17.26 18.94
CA ILE A 27 1.61 18.47 19.78
C ILE A 27 2.62 18.43 20.94
N LEU A 28 2.93 17.24 21.46
CA LEU A 28 3.89 17.01 22.54
C LEU A 28 5.32 17.42 22.18
N GLU A 29 5.73 17.37 20.91
CA GLU A 29 7.07 17.84 20.48
C GLU A 29 7.13 19.37 20.29
N ILE A 30 5.98 20.03 20.14
CA ILE A 30 5.89 21.49 19.92
C ILE A 30 5.93 22.24 21.25
N GLU A 31 5.39 21.65 22.32
CA GLU A 31 5.39 22.22 23.69
C GLU A 31 6.79 22.55 24.21
N GLU A 32 7.80 21.78 23.84
CA GLU A 32 9.19 22.04 24.25
C GLU A 32 9.87 23.17 23.44
N MET A 33 9.33 23.53 22.26
CA MET A 33 10.01 24.42 21.31
C MET A 33 9.44 25.84 21.23
N VAL A 34 8.28 26.15 21.83
CA VAL A 34 7.67 27.50 21.78
C VAL A 34 7.16 27.97 23.16
N PRO A 35 7.52 29.17 23.66
CA PRO A 35 6.98 29.67 24.92
C PRO A 35 5.49 29.95 24.80
N ARG A 36 4.68 29.14 25.51
CA ARG A 36 3.27 29.32 25.91
C ARG A 36 2.47 30.27 25.01
N LEU A 37 1.98 29.76 23.87
CA LEU A 37 0.83 30.34 23.18
C LEU A 37 -0.40 29.48 23.46
N ASN A 38 -1.45 30.14 23.96
CA ASN A 38 -2.69 29.56 24.48
C ASN A 38 -3.31 28.48 23.58
N TYR A 39 -3.69 27.38 24.22
CA TYR A 39 -4.38 26.18 23.71
C TYR A 39 -5.69 26.48 22.95
N GLU A 40 -6.29 27.67 23.14
CA GLU A 40 -7.49 28.10 22.40
C GLU A 40 -7.19 28.55 20.96
N ASN A 41 -5.94 28.95 20.65
CA ASN A 41 -5.57 29.39 19.30
C ASN A 41 -5.23 28.23 18.35
N SER A 42 -4.80 27.06 18.85
CA SER A 42 -4.48 25.89 18.02
C SER A 42 -5.73 25.29 17.39
N MET A 43 -6.87 25.28 18.09
CA MET A 43 -8.16 24.86 17.51
C MET A 43 -8.68 25.84 16.44
N GLN A 44 -8.32 27.12 16.51
CA GLN A 44 -8.63 28.09 15.44
C GLN A 44 -7.77 27.92 14.17
N HIS A 45 -6.72 27.11 14.21
CA HIS A 45 -5.84 26.88 13.05
C HIS A 45 -6.30 25.70 12.19
N PHE A 46 -6.97 24.68 12.75
CA PHE A 46 -7.53 23.57 11.97
C PHE A 46 -8.77 23.95 11.15
N GLY A 47 -9.57 24.92 11.62
CA GLY A 47 -10.71 25.47 10.85
C GLY A 47 -10.31 26.44 9.73
N SER A 48 -9.02 26.50 9.37
CA SER A 48 -8.46 27.49 8.45
C SER A 48 -8.12 26.95 7.07
N PHE A 49 -8.24 25.65 6.84
CA PHE A 49 -7.80 24.99 5.61
C PHE A 49 -8.99 24.47 4.79
N TRP A 50 -8.74 24.13 3.54
CA TRP A 50 -9.70 23.38 2.72
C TRP A 50 -9.56 21.90 3.03
N THR A 51 -10.67 21.19 3.25
CA THR A 51 -10.67 19.73 3.33
C THR A 51 -10.95 19.11 1.97
N TYR A 52 -10.58 17.83 1.79
CA TYR A 52 -10.96 17.06 0.62
C TYR A 52 -12.48 17.08 0.41
N ASP A 53 -13.28 16.77 1.44
CA ASP A 53 -14.75 16.75 1.35
C ASP A 53 -15.36 18.09 0.93
N GLU A 54 -14.85 19.20 1.47
CA GLU A 54 -15.34 20.54 1.12
C GLU A 54 -15.14 20.84 -0.36
N VAL A 55 -13.96 20.53 -0.90
CA VAL A 55 -13.65 20.77 -2.32
C VAL A 55 -14.33 19.72 -3.19
N ASN A 56 -14.51 18.49 -2.72
CA ASN A 56 -15.15 17.42 -3.49
C ASN A 56 -16.65 17.65 -3.69
N GLN A 57 -17.28 18.52 -2.88
CA GLN A 57 -18.65 18.98 -3.13
C GLN A 57 -18.75 20.04 -4.23
N ILE A 58 -17.63 20.67 -4.61
CA ILE A 58 -17.57 21.68 -5.67
C ILE A 58 -17.53 20.98 -7.03
N SER A 59 -18.24 21.53 -8.04
CA SER A 59 -18.23 20.95 -9.39
C SER A 59 -16.86 21.08 -10.04
N THR A 60 -16.55 20.17 -10.99
CA THR A 60 -15.26 20.19 -11.72
C THR A 60 -14.99 21.53 -12.38
N GLU A 61 -16.01 22.14 -12.99
CA GLU A 61 -15.89 23.44 -13.66
C GLU A 61 -15.58 24.57 -12.67
N GLU A 62 -16.23 24.59 -11.49
CA GLU A 62 -15.97 25.58 -10.46
C GLU A 62 -14.58 25.44 -9.84
N ILE A 63 -14.08 24.20 -9.65
CA ILE A 63 -12.71 23.95 -9.19
C ILE A 63 -11.72 24.54 -10.21
N ILE A 64 -11.90 24.24 -11.49
CA ILE A 64 -11.06 24.75 -12.59
C ILE A 64 -11.09 26.28 -12.64
N ASN A 65 -12.28 26.89 -12.58
CA ASN A 65 -12.42 28.35 -12.59
C ASN A 65 -11.73 29.00 -11.39
N LYS A 66 -11.79 28.38 -10.20
CA LYS A 66 -11.08 28.86 -9.01
C LYS A 66 -9.56 28.76 -9.19
N LEU A 67 -9.02 27.66 -9.73
CA LEU A 67 -7.59 27.55 -10.07
C LEU A 67 -7.14 28.67 -11.03
N ILE A 68 -7.91 28.93 -12.08
CA ILE A 68 -7.63 30.00 -13.05
C ILE A 68 -7.63 31.37 -12.35
N SER A 69 -8.60 31.65 -11.48
CA SER A 69 -8.67 32.88 -10.70
C SER A 69 -7.47 33.08 -9.75
N LEU A 70 -6.86 31.98 -9.30
CA LEU A 70 -5.67 31.97 -8.45
C LEU A 70 -4.37 32.08 -9.26
N GLY A 71 -4.47 32.25 -10.58
CA GLY A 71 -3.31 32.38 -11.48
C GLY A 71 -2.72 31.05 -11.93
N ILE A 72 -3.47 29.94 -11.84
CA ILE A 72 -3.07 28.61 -12.32
C ILE A 72 -3.88 28.31 -13.59
N PRO A 73 -3.30 28.45 -14.79
CA PRO A 73 -3.96 28.06 -16.03
C PRO A 73 -4.29 26.57 -15.99
N PHE A 74 -5.44 26.19 -16.54
CA PHE A 74 -5.87 24.80 -16.56
C PHE A 74 -6.47 24.43 -17.91
N GLU A 75 -5.91 23.40 -18.52
CA GLU A 75 -6.44 22.72 -19.69
C GLU A 75 -6.36 21.21 -19.42
N LYS A 76 -7.41 20.47 -19.76
CA LYS A 76 -7.52 19.06 -19.40
C LYS A 76 -6.39 18.24 -19.99
N GLU A 77 -6.05 18.47 -21.25
CA GLU A 77 -5.02 17.73 -21.97
C GLU A 77 -3.65 17.96 -21.33
N THR A 78 -3.31 19.21 -21.02
CA THR A 78 -2.06 19.57 -20.32
C THR A 78 -2.00 18.95 -18.92
N PHE A 79 -3.11 18.99 -18.18
CA PHE A 79 -3.20 18.35 -16.87
C PHE A 79 -2.94 16.83 -16.96
N LEU A 80 -3.55 16.17 -17.95
CA LEU A 80 -3.35 14.74 -18.19
C LEU A 80 -1.91 14.39 -18.62
N GLU A 81 -1.16 15.32 -19.22
CA GLU A 81 0.27 15.17 -19.48
C GLU A 81 1.12 15.39 -18.23
N ASP A 82 0.72 16.31 -17.35
CA ASP A 82 1.43 16.62 -16.12
C ASP A 82 1.33 15.49 -15.08
N ILE A 83 0.18 14.82 -14.98
CA ILE A 83 0.01 13.67 -14.08
C ILE A 83 0.95 12.48 -14.38
N GLU A 84 1.51 12.41 -15.60
CA GLU A 84 2.53 11.43 -15.96
C GLU A 84 3.92 11.78 -15.39
N LYS A 85 4.15 13.05 -15.06
CA LYS A 85 5.43 13.58 -14.56
C LYS A 85 5.51 13.54 -13.04
N PHE A 86 4.36 13.62 -12.37
CA PHE A 86 4.24 13.68 -10.90
C PHE A 86 3.54 12.43 -10.36
N CYS A 87 3.85 12.05 -9.13
CA CYS A 87 3.23 10.91 -8.47
C CYS A 87 2.22 11.32 -7.39
N SER A 88 2.32 12.54 -6.85
CA SER A 88 1.33 13.10 -5.92
C SER A 88 0.70 14.39 -6.45
N ALA A 89 -0.53 14.64 -5.98
CA ALA A 89 -1.21 15.90 -6.23
C ALA A 89 -0.48 17.07 -5.53
N GLU A 90 0.17 16.81 -4.39
CA GLU A 90 0.96 17.83 -3.70
C GLU A 90 2.16 18.27 -4.53
N GLU A 91 2.89 17.33 -5.14
CA GLU A 91 4.04 17.64 -6.00
C GLU A 91 3.61 18.45 -7.23
N LEU A 92 2.50 18.06 -7.86
CA LEU A 92 1.93 18.79 -8.99
C LEU A 92 1.55 20.23 -8.58
N SER A 93 0.93 20.39 -7.42
CA SER A 93 0.59 21.70 -6.87
C SER A 93 1.83 22.53 -6.53
N ASP A 94 2.84 21.95 -5.87
CA ASP A 94 4.14 22.59 -5.62
C ASP A 94 4.78 23.06 -6.95
N ASN A 95 4.66 22.28 -8.02
CA ASN A 95 5.11 22.69 -9.36
C ASN A 95 4.31 23.89 -9.90
N TRP A 96 3.00 23.98 -9.69
CA TRP A 96 2.23 25.16 -10.06
C TRP A 96 2.69 26.43 -9.32
N PHE A 97 2.97 26.33 -8.03
CA PHE A 97 3.50 27.46 -7.24
C PHE A 97 4.88 27.93 -7.69
N THR A 98 5.69 27.06 -8.31
CA THR A 98 7.01 27.42 -8.84
C THR A 98 6.95 27.90 -10.29
N THR A 99 6.00 27.41 -11.07
CA THR A 99 5.86 27.70 -12.51
C THR A 99 5.02 28.95 -12.77
N PHE A 100 3.98 29.18 -11.98
CA PHE A 100 3.01 30.25 -12.20
C PHE A 100 3.06 31.30 -11.09
N LYS A 101 2.53 32.50 -11.40
CA LYS A 101 2.33 33.55 -10.40
C LYS A 101 1.04 33.29 -9.61
N VAL A 102 1.08 32.29 -8.73
CA VAL A 102 -0.06 31.90 -7.91
C VAL A 102 -0.37 32.99 -6.87
N THR A 103 -1.63 33.40 -6.78
CA THR A 103 -2.11 34.47 -5.89
C THR A 103 -2.81 33.97 -4.62
N ALA A 104 -2.93 32.65 -4.46
CA ALA A 104 -3.48 31.98 -3.28
C ALA A 104 -2.76 32.41 -1.99
N LYS A 105 -3.53 32.76 -0.96
CA LYS A 105 -3.04 33.22 0.35
C LYS A 105 -3.97 32.77 1.46
N GLY A 106 -3.42 32.53 2.66
CA GLY A 106 -4.20 32.14 3.82
C GLY A 106 -4.92 30.81 3.56
N ARG A 107 -6.26 30.76 3.78
CA ARG A 107 -7.05 29.53 3.56
C ARG A 107 -6.92 28.95 2.16
N ASP A 108 -6.80 29.81 1.14
CA ASP A 108 -6.74 29.35 -0.25
C ASP A 108 -5.37 28.75 -0.64
N GLU A 109 -4.35 28.79 0.22
CA GLU A 109 -3.02 28.20 -0.09
C GLU A 109 -3.08 26.69 -0.34
N ASP A 110 -4.04 26.01 0.29
CA ASP A 110 -4.21 24.56 0.19
C ASP A 110 -5.14 24.17 -0.95
N PHE A 111 -5.97 25.11 -1.41
CA PHE A 111 -6.95 24.85 -2.45
C PHE A 111 -6.31 24.23 -3.71
N PRO A 112 -5.17 24.72 -4.24
CA PRO A 112 -4.55 24.10 -5.41
C PRO A 112 -4.16 22.64 -5.22
N TRP A 113 -3.69 22.24 -4.03
CA TRP A 113 -3.34 20.84 -3.77
C TRP A 113 -4.58 19.95 -3.76
N ILE A 114 -5.59 20.32 -2.98
CA ILE A 114 -6.84 19.54 -2.89
C ILE A 114 -7.58 19.52 -4.23
N ALA A 115 -7.56 20.62 -4.97
CA ALA A 115 -8.08 20.71 -6.33
C ALA A 115 -7.33 19.78 -7.29
N ALA A 116 -5.99 19.75 -7.24
CA ALA A 116 -5.19 18.84 -8.05
C ALA A 116 -5.59 17.39 -7.80
N TRP A 117 -5.74 17.00 -6.53
CA TRP A 117 -6.14 15.65 -6.14
C TRP A 117 -7.51 15.29 -6.71
N ILE A 118 -8.54 16.09 -6.43
CA ILE A 118 -9.92 15.81 -6.87
C ILE A 118 -10.03 15.83 -8.40
N LEU A 119 -9.36 16.76 -9.08
CA LEU A 119 -9.35 16.78 -10.54
C LEU A 119 -8.64 15.56 -11.12
N TRP A 120 -7.61 15.04 -10.44
CA TRP A 120 -6.95 13.80 -10.82
C TRP A 120 -7.94 12.64 -10.82
N GLU A 121 -8.68 12.47 -9.73
CA GLU A 121 -9.67 11.39 -9.58
C GLU A 121 -10.81 11.49 -10.59
N ARG A 122 -11.25 12.72 -10.91
CA ARG A 122 -12.39 12.95 -11.81
C ARG A 122 -12.03 12.89 -13.29
N LEU A 123 -10.80 13.23 -13.65
CA LEU A 123 -10.40 13.43 -15.05
C LEU A 123 -9.46 12.36 -15.58
N ALA A 124 -8.65 11.73 -14.72
CA ALA A 124 -7.71 10.70 -15.13
C ALA A 124 -8.42 9.33 -15.27
N PRO A 125 -7.90 8.41 -16.11
CA PRO A 125 -8.29 7.01 -16.07
C PRO A 125 -8.09 6.41 -14.67
N SER A 126 -8.95 5.48 -14.27
CA SER A 126 -8.99 4.95 -12.90
C SER A 126 -7.69 4.30 -12.43
N ASN A 127 -6.90 3.72 -13.34
CA ASN A 127 -5.60 3.12 -13.02
C ASN A 127 -4.45 4.12 -12.94
N LYS A 128 -4.68 5.41 -13.22
CA LYS A 128 -3.66 6.47 -13.15
C LYS A 128 -3.80 7.28 -11.87
N MET A 129 -3.80 6.61 -10.73
CA MET A 129 -4.02 7.25 -9.43
C MET A 129 -2.83 8.12 -9.01
N CYS A 130 -3.11 9.19 -8.25
CA CYS A 130 -2.11 9.88 -7.46
C CYS A 130 -1.84 9.13 -6.15
N MET A 131 -0.77 9.51 -5.47
CA MET A 131 -0.36 8.95 -4.19
C MET A 131 -1.42 9.12 -3.11
N GLU A 132 -2.03 10.29 -3.00
CA GLU A 132 -3.06 10.57 -2.01
C GLU A 132 -4.27 9.64 -2.21
N GLN A 133 -4.73 9.48 -3.45
CA GLN A 133 -5.79 8.55 -3.79
C GLN A 133 -5.42 7.09 -3.44
N MET A 134 -4.19 6.65 -3.76
CA MET A 134 -3.74 5.31 -3.39
C MET A 134 -3.70 5.13 -1.87
N SER A 135 -3.22 6.14 -1.13
CA SER A 135 -3.13 6.13 0.33
C SER A 135 -4.51 5.98 0.97
N ASP A 136 -5.50 6.77 0.54
CA ASP A 136 -6.88 6.69 1.04
C ASP A 136 -7.51 5.32 0.79
N LEU A 137 -7.26 4.73 -0.40
CA LEU A 137 -7.74 3.39 -0.71
C LEU A 137 -7.03 2.30 0.09
N VAL A 138 -5.74 2.47 0.38
CA VAL A 138 -4.98 1.57 1.25
C VAL A 138 -5.55 1.60 2.67
N GLU A 139 -5.73 2.79 3.24
CA GLU A 139 -6.34 2.98 4.57
C GLU A 139 -7.75 2.38 4.64
N LYS A 140 -8.58 2.65 3.63
CA LYS A 140 -9.92 2.08 3.55
C LYS A 140 -9.93 0.54 3.50
N GLY A 141 -8.96 -0.08 2.83
CA GLY A 141 -8.84 -1.53 2.86
C GLY A 141 -8.47 -2.07 4.24
N TYR A 142 -7.62 -1.36 4.99
CA TYR A 142 -7.37 -1.69 6.39
C TYR A 142 -8.63 -1.56 7.26
N GLU A 143 -9.48 -0.55 7.03
CA GLU A 143 -10.78 -0.45 7.72
C GLU A 143 -11.72 -1.63 7.43
N TYR A 144 -11.65 -2.22 6.23
CA TYR A 144 -12.40 -3.44 5.90
C TYR A 144 -11.79 -4.67 6.56
N MET A 145 -10.47 -4.78 6.56
CA MET A 145 -9.73 -5.85 7.23
C MET A 145 -10.05 -5.90 8.74
N GLU A 146 -10.07 -4.76 9.41
CA GLU A 146 -10.47 -4.66 10.84
C GLU A 146 -11.90 -5.16 11.10
N LYS A 147 -12.78 -5.08 10.09
CA LYS A 147 -14.17 -5.58 10.14
C LYS A 147 -14.29 -7.04 9.68
N ASN A 148 -13.17 -7.71 9.38
CA ASN A 148 -13.09 -9.04 8.75
C ASN A 148 -13.82 -9.12 7.40
N ASP A 149 -13.86 -8.02 6.64
CA ASP A 149 -14.42 -7.98 5.29
C ASP A 149 -13.29 -8.08 4.24
N SER A 150 -12.68 -9.27 4.17
CA SER A 150 -11.55 -9.54 3.27
C SER A 150 -11.90 -9.35 1.80
N ARG A 151 -13.18 -9.52 1.44
CA ARG A 151 -13.66 -9.33 0.08
C ARG A 151 -13.58 -7.86 -0.34
N SER A 152 -14.12 -6.97 0.47
CA SER A 152 -14.10 -5.53 0.20
C SER A 152 -12.68 -4.97 0.26
N ALA A 153 -11.86 -5.43 1.23
CA ALA A 153 -10.44 -5.07 1.31
C ALA A 153 -9.70 -5.47 0.02
N SER A 154 -9.84 -6.73 -0.41
CA SER A 154 -9.24 -7.26 -1.63
C SER A 154 -9.62 -6.49 -2.89
N ASP A 155 -10.91 -6.19 -3.08
CA ASP A 155 -11.38 -5.56 -4.31
C ASP A 155 -10.83 -4.13 -4.45
N ILE A 156 -10.79 -3.35 -3.37
CA ILE A 156 -10.20 -2.00 -3.38
C ILE A 156 -8.68 -2.04 -3.56
N TRP A 157 -7.99 -2.92 -2.85
CA TRP A 157 -6.54 -3.02 -2.95
C TRP A 157 -6.07 -3.56 -4.30
N LEU A 158 -6.89 -4.34 -5.02
CA LEU A 158 -6.61 -4.69 -6.41
C LEU A 158 -6.63 -3.46 -7.35
N ASP A 159 -7.47 -2.46 -7.09
CA ASP A 159 -7.44 -1.21 -7.86
C ASP A 159 -6.14 -0.43 -7.60
N VAL A 160 -5.68 -0.40 -6.33
CA VAL A 160 -4.37 0.17 -5.96
C VAL A 160 -3.23 -0.60 -6.65
N TRP A 161 -3.32 -1.93 -6.73
CA TRP A 161 -2.34 -2.75 -7.45
C TRP A 161 -2.25 -2.41 -8.94
N GLU A 162 -3.37 -2.19 -9.62
CA GLU A 162 -3.36 -1.73 -11.02
C GLU A 162 -2.67 -0.36 -11.17
N ALA A 163 -2.84 0.54 -10.20
CA ALA A 163 -2.15 1.83 -10.18
C ALA A 163 -0.64 1.69 -9.93
N ILE A 164 -0.22 0.81 -9.02
CA ILE A 164 1.20 0.50 -8.79
C ILE A 164 1.84 -0.07 -10.06
N LYS A 165 1.18 -1.02 -10.73
CA LYS A 165 1.65 -1.57 -12.01
C LYS A 165 1.80 -0.48 -13.07
N TYR A 166 0.82 0.42 -13.18
CA TYR A 166 0.89 1.55 -14.11
C TYR A 166 2.12 2.44 -13.87
N ARG A 167 2.46 2.70 -12.61
CA ARG A 167 3.62 3.53 -12.22
C ARG A 167 4.96 2.78 -12.28
N THR A 168 4.95 1.46 -12.39
CA THR A 168 6.17 0.65 -12.45
C THR A 168 6.83 0.79 -13.82
N LYS A 169 8.00 1.46 -13.88
CA LYS A 169 8.74 1.61 -15.14
C LYS A 169 9.64 0.39 -15.41
N PRO A 170 9.91 0.06 -16.68
CA PRO A 170 10.88 -0.98 -17.03
C PRO A 170 12.23 -0.75 -16.36
N GLY A 171 12.72 -1.75 -15.61
CA GLY A 171 14.00 -1.70 -14.90
C GLY A 171 13.89 -1.55 -13.38
N PHE A 172 12.75 -1.12 -12.84
CA PHE A 172 12.50 -1.19 -11.40
C PHE A 172 12.02 -2.59 -11.03
N LYS A 173 12.92 -3.38 -10.44
CA LYS A 173 12.69 -4.80 -10.14
C LYS A 173 12.58 -5.11 -8.65
N THR A 174 12.58 -4.08 -7.81
CA THR A 174 12.36 -4.13 -6.37
C THR A 174 11.37 -3.02 -5.97
N LEU A 175 10.80 -3.13 -4.77
CA LEU A 175 9.90 -2.14 -4.19
C LEU A 175 10.63 -0.88 -3.71
N ASP A 176 11.98 -0.85 -3.67
CA ASP A 176 12.76 0.30 -3.18
C ASP A 176 12.45 1.62 -3.94
N TYR A 177 12.07 1.49 -5.21
CA TYR A 177 11.61 2.63 -6.01
C TYR A 177 10.36 3.28 -5.43
N PHE A 178 9.44 2.44 -4.94
CA PHE A 178 8.21 2.86 -4.31
C PHE A 178 8.40 3.28 -2.86
N ASP A 179 9.36 2.69 -2.13
CA ASP A 179 9.63 3.09 -0.74
C ASP A 179 9.93 4.58 -0.63
N ASN A 180 10.74 5.15 -1.53
CA ASN A 180 11.03 6.59 -1.56
C ASN A 180 9.83 7.44 -2.03
N MET A 181 8.94 6.83 -2.81
CA MET A 181 7.79 7.52 -3.37
C MET A 181 6.66 7.58 -2.34
N PHE A 182 6.42 6.50 -1.59
CA PHE A 182 5.31 6.36 -0.66
C PHE A 182 5.72 6.53 0.82
N THR A 183 6.96 6.93 1.12
CA THR A 183 7.55 6.87 2.48
C THR A 183 6.67 7.51 3.56
N GLU A 184 5.95 8.58 3.20
CA GLU A 184 5.13 9.35 4.14
C GLU A 184 3.63 8.98 4.09
N SER A 185 3.23 8.06 3.20
CA SER A 185 1.83 7.65 3.00
C SER A 185 1.53 6.27 3.55
N PHE A 186 2.20 5.22 3.05
CA PHE A 186 2.02 3.85 3.53
C PHE A 186 3.24 2.98 3.20
N PHE A 187 3.40 1.89 3.96
CA PHE A 187 4.48 0.93 3.75
C PHE A 187 4.11 -0.05 2.63
N ILE A 188 4.63 0.17 1.42
CA ILE A 188 4.35 -0.66 0.25
C ILE A 188 4.67 -2.15 0.49
N THR A 189 5.72 -2.45 1.27
CA THR A 189 6.10 -3.82 1.61
C THR A 189 5.05 -4.54 2.46
N ASN A 190 4.33 -3.82 3.32
CA ASN A 190 3.25 -4.39 4.12
C ASN A 190 2.03 -4.59 3.22
N PHE A 191 1.62 -3.53 2.53
CA PHE A 191 0.47 -3.54 1.62
C PHE A 191 0.49 -4.71 0.64
N VAL A 192 1.62 -4.98 -0.03
CA VAL A 192 1.67 -6.07 -1.04
C VAL A 192 1.49 -7.46 -0.42
N GLN A 193 1.96 -7.65 0.82
CA GLN A 193 1.78 -8.93 1.52
C GLN A 193 0.37 -9.04 2.09
N ASP A 194 -0.14 -7.97 2.70
CA ASP A 194 -1.51 -7.89 3.23
C ASP A 194 -2.55 -8.12 2.11
N LEU A 195 -2.30 -7.63 0.89
CA LEU A 195 -3.15 -7.91 -0.27
C LEU A 195 -3.15 -9.40 -0.64
N ALA A 196 -2.00 -10.08 -0.62
CA ALA A 196 -1.95 -11.52 -0.87
C ALA A 196 -2.77 -12.30 0.16
N ASP A 197 -2.61 -11.93 1.44
CA ASP A 197 -3.29 -12.56 2.57
C ASP A 197 -4.81 -12.33 2.51
N GLU A 198 -5.27 -11.10 2.26
CA GLU A 198 -6.71 -10.81 2.17
C GLU A 198 -7.37 -11.46 0.94
N LEU A 199 -6.64 -11.56 -0.19
CA LEU A 199 -7.13 -12.32 -1.35
C LEU A 199 -7.26 -13.81 -1.03
N PHE A 200 -6.32 -14.36 -0.26
CA PHE A 200 -6.39 -15.73 0.21
C PHE A 200 -7.56 -15.93 1.18
N ASN A 201 -7.71 -15.05 2.18
CA ASN A 201 -8.78 -15.08 3.17
C ASN A 201 -10.17 -15.01 2.53
N ALA A 202 -10.37 -14.11 1.57
CA ALA A 202 -11.60 -13.99 0.79
C ALA A 202 -11.92 -15.26 -0.03
N GLY A 203 -10.91 -16.06 -0.36
CA GLY A 203 -11.04 -17.35 -1.04
C GLY A 203 -11.87 -18.37 -0.26
N SER A 204 -11.85 -18.30 1.07
CA SER A 204 -12.61 -19.20 1.94
C SER A 204 -14.13 -19.08 1.74
N GLU A 205 -14.62 -17.86 1.52
CA GLU A 205 -16.03 -17.57 1.22
C GLU A 205 -16.34 -17.72 -0.27
N ASN A 206 -15.41 -17.28 -1.13
CA ASN A 206 -15.57 -17.31 -2.57
C ASN A 206 -14.29 -17.80 -3.27
N PRO A 207 -14.25 -19.06 -3.74
CA PRO A 207 -13.07 -19.64 -4.37
C PRO A 207 -12.52 -18.88 -5.58
N ALA A 208 -13.29 -17.99 -6.22
CA ALA A 208 -12.79 -17.12 -7.28
C ALA A 208 -11.65 -16.18 -6.80
N TYR A 209 -11.59 -15.87 -5.50
CA TYR A 209 -10.51 -15.05 -4.94
C TYR A 209 -9.18 -15.81 -4.86
N TYR A 210 -9.17 -17.15 -4.76
CA TYR A 210 -7.92 -17.90 -4.91
C TYR A 210 -7.30 -17.73 -6.30
N GLU A 211 -8.11 -17.68 -7.36
CA GLU A 211 -7.60 -17.41 -8.72
C GLU A 211 -7.10 -15.96 -8.85
N LYS A 212 -7.77 -14.99 -8.21
CA LYS A 212 -7.28 -13.61 -8.11
C LYS A 212 -5.94 -13.54 -7.36
N CYS A 213 -5.82 -14.24 -6.23
CA CYS A 213 -4.60 -14.34 -5.42
C CYS A 213 -3.44 -14.93 -6.24
N ILE A 214 -3.67 -16.04 -6.94
CA ILE A 214 -2.66 -16.66 -7.82
C ILE A 214 -2.22 -15.68 -8.90
N LYS A 215 -3.16 -14.99 -9.55
CA LYS A 215 -2.84 -13.99 -10.58
C LYS A 215 -1.99 -12.86 -9.99
N TYR A 216 -2.43 -12.29 -8.87
CA TYR A 216 -1.74 -11.20 -8.17
C TYR A 216 -0.30 -11.59 -7.79
N CYS A 217 -0.11 -12.72 -7.10
CA CYS A 217 1.21 -13.17 -6.64
C CYS A 217 2.16 -13.45 -7.82
N LYS A 218 1.65 -14.01 -8.93
CA LYS A 218 2.43 -14.23 -10.16
C LYS A 218 2.82 -12.91 -10.83
N GLU A 219 1.89 -11.97 -10.90
CA GLU A 219 2.18 -10.62 -11.40
C GLU A 219 3.25 -9.96 -10.54
N PHE A 220 3.10 -9.97 -9.22
CA PHE A 220 4.09 -9.43 -8.28
C PHE A 220 5.49 -10.00 -8.55
N CYS A 221 5.62 -11.33 -8.61
CA CYS A 221 6.91 -11.99 -8.89
C CYS A 221 7.47 -11.62 -10.28
N SER A 222 6.61 -11.34 -11.26
CA SER A 222 7.04 -10.92 -12.61
C SER A 222 7.48 -9.46 -12.66
N TYR A 223 6.83 -8.56 -11.90
CA TYR A 223 7.18 -7.14 -11.84
C TYR A 223 8.42 -6.90 -10.99
N PHE A 224 8.58 -7.65 -9.88
CA PHE A 224 9.64 -7.46 -8.91
C PHE A 224 10.53 -8.71 -8.73
N PRO A 225 11.17 -9.23 -9.78
CA PRO A 225 11.92 -10.49 -9.72
C PRO A 225 13.19 -10.42 -8.85
N GLU A 226 13.64 -9.22 -8.48
CA GLU A 226 14.83 -9.00 -7.65
C GLU A 226 14.46 -8.60 -6.21
N GLN A 227 13.16 -8.61 -5.86
CA GLN A 227 12.72 -8.34 -4.49
C GLN A 227 13.29 -9.38 -3.51
N SER A 228 13.40 -9.00 -2.23
CA SER A 228 13.85 -9.89 -1.14
C SER A 228 13.27 -11.30 -1.29
N GLY A 229 14.16 -12.29 -1.16
CA GLY A 229 13.80 -13.70 -1.29
C GLY A 229 12.68 -14.11 -0.34
N THR A 230 12.54 -13.48 0.82
CA THR A 230 11.43 -13.73 1.76
C THR A 230 10.08 -13.37 1.16
N ILE A 231 9.93 -12.17 0.56
CA ILE A 231 8.63 -11.75 0.00
C ILE A 231 8.28 -12.59 -1.23
N ILE A 232 9.26 -12.85 -2.10
CA ILE A 232 9.04 -13.72 -3.28
C ILE A 232 8.67 -15.15 -2.85
N HIS A 233 9.31 -15.66 -1.80
CA HIS A 233 8.98 -16.97 -1.24
C HIS A 233 7.56 -17.00 -0.67
N ASN A 234 7.15 -15.97 0.11
CA ASN A 234 5.80 -15.85 0.65
C ASN A 234 4.75 -15.88 -0.47
N MET A 235 4.90 -15.02 -1.48
CA MET A 235 3.98 -14.95 -2.64
C MET A 235 3.82 -16.29 -3.35
N ARG A 236 4.94 -17.01 -3.53
CA ARG A 236 4.94 -18.33 -4.19
C ARG A 236 4.36 -19.43 -3.30
N THR A 237 4.52 -19.32 -1.98
CA THR A 237 3.89 -20.22 -1.01
C THR A 237 2.38 -20.02 -1.02
N THR A 238 1.90 -18.77 -1.00
CA THR A 238 0.48 -18.43 -1.13
C THR A 238 -0.12 -18.97 -2.44
N ILE A 239 0.62 -18.93 -3.56
CA ILE A 239 0.19 -19.56 -4.82
C ILE A 239 -0.04 -21.07 -4.64
N ALA A 240 0.90 -21.77 -4.00
CA ALA A 240 0.80 -23.20 -3.78
C ALA A 240 -0.40 -23.54 -2.88
N GLU A 241 -0.64 -22.77 -1.82
CA GLU A 241 -1.80 -22.93 -0.94
C GLU A 241 -3.11 -22.70 -1.69
N CYS A 242 -3.23 -21.61 -2.45
CA CYS A 242 -4.39 -21.36 -3.31
C CYS A 242 -4.69 -22.56 -4.23
N TYR A 243 -3.66 -23.16 -4.84
CA TYR A 243 -3.83 -24.35 -5.66
C TYR A 243 -4.40 -25.54 -4.86
N LEU A 244 -3.97 -25.75 -3.62
CA LEU A 244 -4.52 -26.80 -2.75
C LEU A 244 -6.01 -26.56 -2.45
N TYR A 245 -6.39 -25.33 -2.10
CA TYR A 245 -7.80 -24.97 -1.87
C TYR A 245 -8.67 -25.09 -3.13
N LEU A 246 -8.09 -24.90 -4.31
CA LEU A 246 -8.72 -25.12 -5.61
C LEU A 246 -8.65 -26.59 -6.08
N LYS A 247 -8.10 -27.51 -5.28
CA LYS A 247 -7.94 -28.94 -5.59
C LYS A 247 -7.01 -29.22 -6.78
N ARG A 248 -6.11 -28.28 -7.09
CA ARG A 248 -5.11 -28.33 -8.17
C ARG A 248 -3.79 -28.88 -7.63
N VAL A 249 -3.84 -30.08 -7.08
CA VAL A 249 -2.74 -30.69 -6.28
C VAL A 249 -1.43 -30.81 -7.07
N ASP A 250 -1.48 -31.15 -8.36
CA ASP A 250 -0.26 -31.28 -9.17
C ASP A 250 0.43 -29.93 -9.40
N GLU A 251 -0.34 -28.85 -9.52
CA GLU A 251 0.20 -27.49 -9.64
C GLU A 251 0.79 -27.01 -8.32
N ALA A 252 0.13 -27.30 -7.20
CA ALA A 252 0.65 -27.01 -5.86
C ALA A 252 2.00 -27.71 -5.64
N LYS A 253 2.09 -29.02 -5.92
CA LYS A 253 3.34 -29.79 -5.78
C LYS A 253 4.44 -29.25 -6.68
N LYS A 254 4.13 -28.94 -7.94
CA LYS A 254 5.10 -28.36 -8.87
C LYS A 254 5.66 -27.04 -8.35
N GLU A 255 4.81 -26.18 -7.78
CA GLU A 255 5.25 -24.91 -7.20
C GLU A 255 6.10 -25.13 -5.93
N LEU A 256 5.68 -26.03 -5.04
CA LEU A 256 6.44 -26.38 -3.84
C LEU A 256 7.80 -27.03 -4.14
N ASP A 257 7.86 -27.95 -5.10
CA ASP A 257 9.12 -28.54 -5.57
C ASP A 257 10.06 -27.47 -6.15
N SER A 258 9.48 -26.49 -6.85
CA SER A 258 10.20 -25.34 -7.37
C SER A 258 10.73 -24.45 -6.25
N LEU A 259 9.90 -24.17 -5.24
CA LEU A 259 10.29 -23.42 -4.05
C LEU A 259 11.42 -24.10 -3.27
N ILE A 260 11.34 -25.41 -3.02
CA ILE A 260 12.40 -26.18 -2.35
C ILE A 260 13.70 -26.16 -3.15
N ARG A 261 13.64 -26.19 -4.48
CA ARG A 261 14.83 -26.09 -5.33
C ARG A 261 15.47 -24.71 -5.25
N ASP A 262 14.67 -23.66 -5.27
CA ASP A 262 15.14 -22.28 -5.33
C ASP A 262 15.53 -21.72 -3.94
N TYR A 263 14.89 -22.21 -2.87
CA TYR A 263 15.08 -21.84 -1.46
C TYR A 263 15.21 -23.08 -0.55
N PRO A 264 16.26 -23.91 -0.74
CA PRO A 264 16.37 -25.21 -0.06
C PRO A 264 16.51 -25.13 1.47
N ASP A 265 16.93 -23.98 1.99
CA ASP A 265 17.11 -23.70 3.42
C ASP A 265 15.96 -22.89 4.04
N ASN A 266 14.86 -22.68 3.32
CA ASN A 266 13.68 -22.02 3.88
C ASN A 266 12.74 -23.09 4.50
N PRO A 267 12.48 -23.05 5.82
CA PRO A 267 11.63 -24.04 6.49
C PRO A 267 10.19 -24.03 6.01
N TRP A 268 9.65 -22.87 5.60
CA TRP A 268 8.25 -22.69 5.26
C TRP A 268 7.82 -23.49 4.03
N SER A 269 8.70 -23.71 3.05
CA SER A 269 8.40 -24.62 1.93
C SER A 269 8.10 -26.05 2.37
N TYR A 270 8.83 -26.53 3.38
CA TYR A 270 8.63 -27.86 3.93
C TYR A 270 7.40 -27.90 4.84
N ILE A 271 7.16 -26.84 5.62
CA ILE A 271 5.93 -26.70 6.43
C ILE A 271 4.69 -26.80 5.54
N THR A 272 4.61 -26.03 4.45
CA THR A 272 3.45 -26.08 3.54
C THR A 272 3.27 -27.45 2.89
N TYR A 273 4.38 -28.14 2.56
CA TYR A 273 4.32 -29.51 2.04
C TYR A 273 3.80 -30.51 3.09
N GLY A 274 4.19 -30.35 4.36
CA GLY A 274 3.68 -31.15 5.47
C GLY A 274 2.21 -30.87 5.74
N ASP A 275 1.80 -29.60 5.72
CA ASP A 275 0.42 -29.16 5.89
C ASP A 275 -0.50 -29.74 4.82
N MET A 276 -0.04 -29.88 3.58
CA MET A 276 -0.79 -30.56 2.51
C MET A 276 -1.16 -32.01 2.89
N TYR A 277 -0.33 -32.73 3.63
CA TYR A 277 -0.58 -34.12 4.06
C TYR A 277 -1.29 -34.22 5.42
N ASN A 278 -1.14 -33.22 6.28
CA ASN A 278 -1.76 -33.19 7.60
C ASN A 278 -3.18 -32.61 7.57
N ASN A 279 -3.40 -31.55 6.82
CA ASN A 279 -4.70 -30.87 6.73
C ASN A 279 -5.65 -31.62 5.81
N PHE A 280 -6.95 -31.36 5.96
CA PHE A 280 -7.92 -31.85 4.99
C PHE A 280 -7.78 -31.06 3.69
N VAL A 281 -7.10 -31.65 2.72
CA VAL A 281 -7.03 -31.16 1.33
C VAL A 281 -7.73 -32.18 0.44
N GLU A 282 -8.81 -31.78 -0.20
CA GLU A 282 -9.55 -32.69 -1.09
C GLU A 282 -8.65 -33.14 -2.25
N GLY A 283 -8.56 -34.46 -2.46
CA GLY A 283 -7.65 -35.05 -3.45
C GLY A 283 -6.26 -35.40 -2.91
N VAL A 284 -5.95 -35.07 -1.64
CA VAL A 284 -4.73 -35.54 -0.95
C VAL A 284 -5.12 -36.47 0.20
N PRO A 285 -4.78 -37.76 0.14
CA PRO A 285 -4.97 -38.65 1.28
C PRO A 285 -4.17 -38.16 2.48
N LYS A 286 -4.80 -38.15 3.65
CA LYS A 286 -4.13 -37.84 4.91
C LYS A 286 -2.98 -38.83 5.12
N ASP A 287 -1.77 -38.31 5.31
CA ASP A 287 -0.56 -39.10 5.48
C ASP A 287 0.35 -38.47 6.54
N PHE A 288 0.09 -38.81 7.80
CA PHE A 288 0.85 -38.27 8.92
C PHE A 288 2.33 -38.63 8.90
N LYS A 289 2.68 -39.76 8.28
CA LYS A 289 4.08 -40.16 8.14
C LYS A 289 4.79 -39.20 7.21
N ARG A 290 4.20 -38.90 6.05
CA ARG A 290 4.75 -37.90 5.14
C ARG A 290 4.75 -36.49 5.74
N ALA A 291 3.66 -36.09 6.40
CA ALA A 291 3.60 -34.80 7.08
C ALA A 291 4.77 -34.66 8.08
N ARG A 292 5.00 -35.69 8.90
CA ARG A 292 6.13 -35.76 9.84
C ARG A 292 7.48 -35.63 9.12
N GLU A 293 7.71 -36.39 8.05
CA GLU A 293 8.97 -36.33 7.28
C GLU A 293 9.27 -34.90 6.80
N PHE A 294 8.26 -34.15 6.36
CA PHE A 294 8.39 -32.76 5.94
C PHE A 294 8.62 -31.80 7.11
N TYR A 295 7.87 -31.94 8.21
CA TYR A 295 8.06 -31.09 9.39
C TYR A 295 9.43 -31.32 10.05
N GLU A 296 9.89 -32.57 10.16
CA GLU A 296 11.24 -32.88 10.66
C GLU A 296 12.32 -32.26 9.75
N LYS A 297 12.10 -32.25 8.43
CA LYS A 297 13.00 -31.58 7.49
C LYS A 297 12.96 -30.05 7.64
N ALA A 298 11.79 -29.45 7.87
CA ALA A 298 11.66 -28.03 8.16
C ALA A 298 12.48 -27.63 9.40
N LEU A 299 12.45 -28.47 10.45
CA LEU A 299 13.15 -28.22 11.70
C LEU A 299 14.67 -28.13 11.53
N LEU A 300 15.25 -28.84 10.55
CA LEU A 300 16.67 -28.75 10.22
C LEU A 300 17.09 -27.38 9.69
N PHE A 301 16.15 -26.63 9.12
CA PHE A 301 16.40 -25.34 8.46
C PHE A 301 15.86 -24.14 9.25
N ALA A 302 15.01 -24.36 10.25
CA ALA A 302 14.48 -23.31 11.12
C ALA A 302 15.61 -22.64 11.93
N LYS A 303 15.80 -21.34 11.72
CA LYS A 303 16.90 -20.57 12.34
C LYS A 303 16.48 -19.90 13.63
N ASP A 304 15.28 -19.32 13.67
CA ASP A 304 14.72 -18.67 14.85
C ASP A 304 13.86 -19.62 15.69
N GLU A 305 13.61 -19.23 16.94
CA GLU A 305 12.85 -20.03 17.89
C GLU A 305 11.34 -20.04 17.61
N ILE A 306 10.82 -19.05 16.89
CA ILE A 306 9.39 -18.97 16.56
C ILE A 306 9.06 -20.05 15.53
N ASP A 307 9.82 -20.12 14.44
CA ASP A 307 9.67 -21.15 13.42
C ASP A 307 9.82 -22.56 14.01
N LYS A 308 10.81 -22.78 14.89
CA LYS A 308 10.98 -24.07 15.58
C LYS A 308 9.76 -24.44 16.41
N GLN A 309 9.25 -23.50 17.21
CA GLN A 309 8.07 -23.74 18.04
C GLN A 309 6.84 -24.10 17.19
N ILE A 310 6.62 -23.37 16.08
CA ILE A 310 5.53 -23.67 15.12
C ILE A 310 5.65 -25.10 14.59
N ILE A 311 6.85 -25.51 14.18
CA ILE A 311 7.09 -26.85 13.64
C ILE A 311 6.90 -27.93 14.71
N GLU A 312 7.39 -27.70 15.93
CA GLU A 312 7.23 -28.63 17.05
C GLU A 312 5.78 -28.82 17.44
N ASP A 313 4.97 -27.76 17.43
CA ASP A 313 3.54 -27.87 17.72
C ASP A 313 2.81 -28.62 16.61
N LYS A 314 3.13 -28.36 15.33
CA LYS A 314 2.62 -29.18 14.21
C LYS A 314 2.99 -30.66 14.35
N LEU A 315 4.20 -30.98 14.80
CA LEU A 315 4.64 -32.36 15.06
C LEU A 315 3.88 -33.03 16.21
N LYS A 316 3.55 -32.28 17.27
CA LYS A 316 2.74 -32.79 18.41
C LYS A 316 1.30 -33.08 18.00
N ASP A 317 0.75 -32.31 17.08
CA ASP A 317 -0.65 -32.41 16.64
C ASP A 317 -0.89 -33.54 15.61
N LEU A 318 0.17 -34.19 15.11
CA LEU A 318 0.08 -35.39 14.27
C LEU A 318 -0.47 -36.59 15.06
N ASN A 319 -1.77 -36.84 14.96
CA ASN A 319 -2.48 -37.94 15.62
C ASN A 319 -2.77 -39.13 14.71
#